data_AF-A0A922XP25-F1
#
_entry.id   AF-A0A922XP25-F1
#
_cell.length_a   1.000
_cell.length_b   1.000
_cell.length_c   1.000
_cell.angle_alpha   90.00
_cell.angle_beta   90.00
_cell.angle_gamma   90.00
#
_symmetry.space_group_name_H-M   'P 1'
#
loop_
_entity.id
_entity.type
_entity.pdbx_description
1 polymer ?
#
loop_
_entity_poly.entity_id
_entity_poly.type
_entity_poly.pdbx_seq_one_letter_code
_entity_poly.pdbx_strand_id
1 'polypeptide(L)'
;MKKLTSLVLFGLITCLLITCSRTPSCHEEMLALLQQVRKETRVADNTFSPEGKITYMDSLLNLPHSTPGQIAYCKYLKANILLEMGEEKKAIALFQSIQEDATPAQLSRIIRDLGIAQLREGERSNCISNHAAESCLMPVRGLGVHQDASGSSKAIDLYLSLLKENPKDLESMWLLNLAYMTLGEYPSKVPAQYLLPGMNGDTTVTVKPFQDIAAGLKLDIKNIAGGSIIEDFDNDGYLDLVTSSMDLSESMHYFKNTGTGSFTDLSFQSGLSQFTGGLNMVQADYNNDGYTDILVLR
;
A
#
# COMPACT_ATOMS: atom_id res chain seq x y z
N MET A 1 -34.12 17.55 65.20
CA MET A 1 -33.87 16.83 63.94
C MET A 1 -34.04 17.80 62.77
N LYS A 2 -33.03 18.65 62.59
CA LYS A 2 -32.84 19.59 61.47
C LYS A 2 -31.59 19.09 60.77
N LYS A 3 -31.68 18.42 59.60
CA LYS A 3 -30.55 18.13 58.68
C LYS A 3 -30.87 17.20 57.49
N LEU A 4 -32.14 17.05 57.07
CA LEU A 4 -32.48 16.13 55.96
C LEU A 4 -33.28 16.73 54.81
N THR A 5 -33.34 18.06 54.69
CA THR A 5 -34.07 18.73 53.60
C THR A 5 -33.19 19.60 52.69
N SER A 6 -31.89 19.72 52.97
CA SER A 6 -30.96 20.48 52.11
C SER A 6 -30.12 19.63 51.15
N LEU A 7 -30.17 18.29 51.26
CA LEU A 7 -29.33 17.40 50.45
C LEU A 7 -29.98 16.93 49.14
N VAL A 8 -31.31 16.97 49.05
CA VAL A 8 -32.05 16.60 47.82
C VAL A 8 -32.11 17.76 46.83
N LEU A 9 -32.01 19.01 47.30
CA LEU A 9 -31.98 20.19 46.44
C LEU A 9 -30.58 20.48 45.85
N PHE A 10 -29.52 19.88 46.40
CA PHE A 10 -28.15 20.01 45.87
C PHE A 10 -27.78 18.88 44.88
N GLY A 11 -28.49 17.74 44.92
CA GLY A 11 -28.33 16.62 43.98
C GLY A 11 -29.09 16.76 42.66
N LEU A 12 -30.03 17.72 42.58
CA LEU A 12 -30.79 18.02 41.35
C LEU A 12 -30.23 19.20 40.54
N ILE A 13 -29.27 19.95 41.10
CA ILE A 13 -28.57 21.03 40.38
C ILE A 13 -27.23 20.54 39.78
N THR A 14 -26.76 19.35 40.16
CA THR A 14 -25.53 18.73 39.62
C THR A 14 -25.77 17.77 38.45
N CYS A 15 -27.02 17.45 38.10
CA CYS A 15 -27.39 16.69 36.88
C CYS A 15 -27.82 17.59 35.70
N LEU A 16 -27.67 18.92 35.84
CA LEU A 16 -27.88 19.90 34.76
C LEU A 16 -26.56 20.51 34.29
N LEU A 17 -25.44 19.83 34.56
CA LEU A 17 -24.16 20.11 33.92
C LEU A 17 -24.08 19.33 32.61
N ILE A 18 -24.46 20.02 31.54
CA ILE A 18 -23.83 19.88 30.22
C ILE A 18 -24.05 18.51 29.56
N THR A 19 -25.30 18.19 29.19
CA THR A 19 -25.50 17.61 27.85
C THR A 19 -25.40 18.77 26.85
N CYS A 20 -24.20 19.31 26.66
CA CYS A 20 -23.89 19.97 25.40
C CYS A 20 -24.05 18.87 24.34
N SER A 21 -25.18 18.87 23.65
CA SER A 21 -25.27 18.25 22.34
C SER A 21 -24.28 18.97 21.45
N ARG A 22 -23.02 18.55 21.48
CA ARG A 22 -21.98 19.06 20.60
C ARG A 22 -22.44 18.73 19.19
N THR A 23 -22.85 19.74 18.44
CA THR A 23 -23.07 19.60 17.00
C THR A 23 -21.75 19.14 16.41
N PRO A 24 -21.72 18.01 15.67
CA PRO A 24 -20.52 17.59 14.99
C PRO A 24 -20.00 18.73 14.11
N SER A 25 -18.69 18.95 14.12
CA SER A 25 -18.06 19.80 13.11
C SER A 25 -18.26 19.20 11.72
N CYS A 26 -18.24 20.01 10.66
CA CYS A 26 -18.32 19.51 9.29
C CYS A 26 -17.23 18.45 8.98
N HIS A 27 -16.08 18.53 9.66
CA HIS A 27 -15.04 17.51 9.59
C HIS A 27 -15.45 16.19 10.25
N GLU A 28 -16.02 16.23 11.46
CA GLU A 28 -16.54 15.02 12.13
C GLU A 28 -17.66 14.37 11.29
N GLU A 29 -18.51 15.17 10.63
CA GLU A 29 -19.51 14.67 9.68
C GLU A 29 -18.86 13.99 8.46
N MET A 30 -17.82 14.60 7.89
CA MET A 30 -17.07 14.02 6.77
C MET A 30 -16.40 12.70 7.16
N LEU A 31 -15.73 12.64 8.32
CA LEU A 31 -15.13 11.39 8.81
C LEU A 31 -16.18 10.28 9.00
N ALA A 32 -17.35 10.63 9.55
CA ALA A 32 -18.46 9.68 9.69
C ALA A 32 -18.97 9.20 8.32
N LEU A 33 -19.07 10.10 7.33
CA LEU A 33 -19.46 9.76 5.96
C LEU A 33 -18.43 8.81 5.31
N LEU A 34 -17.13 9.11 5.40
CA LEU A 34 -16.07 8.26 4.85
C LEU A 34 -16.07 6.87 5.53
N GLN A 35 -16.29 6.82 6.85
CA GLN A 35 -16.41 5.55 7.56
C GLN A 35 -17.65 4.74 7.10
N GLN A 36 -18.77 5.41 6.86
CA GLN A 36 -19.99 4.79 6.35
C GLN A 36 -19.78 4.26 4.92
N VAL A 37 -19.23 5.07 4.02
CA VAL A 37 -18.89 4.68 2.65
C VAL A 37 -17.95 3.47 2.66
N ARG A 38 -16.90 3.48 3.51
CA ARG A 38 -16.00 2.33 3.66
C ARG A 38 -16.74 1.06 4.07
N LYS A 39 -17.72 1.17 4.98
CA LYS A 39 -18.52 0.03 5.44
C LYS A 39 -19.44 -0.51 4.34
N GLU A 40 -20.11 0.37 3.61
CA GLU A 40 -21.03 0.01 2.52
C GLU A 40 -20.32 -0.57 1.31
N THR A 41 -19.12 -0.08 1.03
CA THR A 41 -18.30 -0.52 -0.12
C THR A 41 -17.49 -1.79 0.18
N ARG A 42 -17.41 -2.24 1.45
CA ARG A 42 -16.71 -3.47 1.86
C ARG A 42 -17.54 -4.72 1.59
N VAL A 43 -17.81 -4.96 0.31
CA VAL A 43 -18.61 -6.09 -0.20
C VAL A 43 -17.84 -6.83 -1.29
N ALA A 44 -18.13 -8.11 -1.49
CA ALA A 44 -17.41 -8.96 -2.44
C ALA A 44 -17.55 -8.51 -3.90
N ASP A 45 -18.70 -7.95 -4.27
CA ASP A 45 -18.99 -7.47 -5.62
C ASP A 45 -18.25 -6.18 -5.97
N ASN A 46 -17.72 -5.48 -4.96
CA ASN A 46 -16.86 -4.33 -5.21
C ASN A 46 -15.47 -4.81 -5.63
N THR A 47 -15.15 -4.61 -6.91
CA THR A 47 -13.85 -5.00 -7.49
C THR A 47 -12.66 -4.32 -6.81
N PHE A 48 -12.88 -3.16 -6.18
CA PHE A 48 -11.86 -2.39 -5.47
C PHE A 48 -11.83 -2.65 -3.95
N SER A 49 -12.62 -3.60 -3.42
CA SER A 49 -12.56 -3.98 -2.00
C SER A 49 -12.01 -5.40 -1.80
N PRO A 50 -10.68 -5.56 -1.73
CA PRO A 50 -10.09 -6.86 -1.45
C PRO A 50 -10.52 -7.41 -0.07
N GLU A 51 -10.84 -6.55 0.91
CA GLU A 51 -11.34 -6.96 2.23
C GLU A 51 -12.75 -7.53 2.18
N GLY A 52 -13.60 -7.04 1.28
CA GLY A 52 -14.92 -7.63 1.02
C GLY A 52 -14.78 -9.01 0.38
N LYS A 53 -13.93 -9.12 -0.64
CA LYS A 53 -13.65 -10.38 -1.35
C LYS A 53 -13.07 -11.44 -0.42
N ILE A 54 -12.12 -11.10 0.45
CA ILE A 54 -11.50 -12.08 1.36
C ILE A 54 -12.49 -12.60 2.40
N THR A 55 -13.34 -11.73 2.94
CA THR A 55 -14.40 -12.11 3.89
C THR A 55 -15.38 -13.09 3.24
N TYR A 56 -15.72 -12.86 1.97
CA TYR A 56 -16.56 -13.76 1.21
C TYR A 56 -15.86 -15.10 0.93
N MET A 57 -14.59 -15.11 0.54
CA MET A 57 -13.83 -16.35 0.38
C MET A 57 -13.77 -17.16 1.68
N ASP A 58 -13.57 -16.51 2.83
CA ASP A 58 -13.61 -17.16 4.14
C ASP A 58 -14.97 -17.79 4.44
N SER A 59 -16.07 -17.13 4.05
CA SER A 59 -17.41 -17.71 4.19
C SER A 59 -17.59 -18.98 3.35
N LEU A 60 -17.07 -19.00 2.11
CA LEU A 60 -17.16 -20.16 1.22
C LEU A 60 -16.32 -21.35 1.72
N LEU A 61 -15.15 -21.07 2.29
CA LEU A 61 -14.26 -22.09 2.85
C LEU A 61 -14.85 -22.76 4.11
N ASN A 62 -15.76 -22.09 4.81
CA ASN A 62 -16.43 -22.62 6.00
C ASN A 62 -17.73 -23.41 5.70
N LEU A 63 -18.11 -23.58 4.44
CA LEU A 63 -19.33 -24.32 4.08
C LEU A 63 -19.14 -25.84 4.34
N PRO A 64 -20.11 -26.52 4.99
CA PRO A 64 -19.95 -27.90 5.47
C PRO A 64 -19.91 -28.98 4.38
N HIS A 65 -20.12 -28.63 3.10
CA HIS A 65 -20.23 -29.59 1.99
C HIS A 65 -19.44 -29.19 0.74
N SER A 66 -18.40 -28.39 0.88
CA SER A 66 -17.53 -28.03 -0.25
C SER A 66 -16.68 -29.22 -0.70
N THR A 67 -16.69 -29.49 -2.01
CA THR A 67 -15.81 -30.51 -2.61
C THR A 67 -14.34 -30.08 -2.52
N PRO A 68 -13.37 -31.03 -2.52
CA PRO A 68 -11.95 -30.69 -2.54
C PRO A 68 -11.55 -29.71 -3.66
N GLY A 69 -12.12 -29.88 -4.86
CA GLY A 69 -11.90 -28.97 -5.98
C GLY A 69 -12.45 -27.55 -5.75
N GLN A 70 -13.62 -27.42 -5.13
CA GLN A 70 -14.17 -26.11 -4.75
C GLN A 70 -13.31 -25.44 -3.67
N ILE A 71 -12.83 -26.21 -2.69
CA ILE A 71 -11.93 -25.71 -1.65
C ILE A 71 -10.62 -25.21 -2.26
N ALA A 72 -10.00 -26.01 -3.12
CA ALA A 72 -8.75 -25.63 -3.80
C ALA A 72 -8.92 -24.36 -4.65
N TYR A 73 -10.04 -24.26 -5.40
CA TYR A 73 -10.34 -23.07 -6.20
C TYR A 73 -10.58 -21.82 -5.32
N CYS A 74 -11.33 -21.94 -4.22
CA CYS A 74 -11.54 -20.83 -3.29
C CYS A 74 -10.23 -20.39 -2.63
N LYS A 75 -9.36 -21.34 -2.25
CA LYS A 75 -8.02 -21.05 -1.74
C LYS A 75 -7.15 -20.34 -2.78
N TYR A 76 -7.19 -20.76 -4.04
CA TYR A 76 -6.48 -20.10 -5.13
C TYR A 76 -6.93 -18.65 -5.32
N LEU A 77 -8.25 -18.38 -5.34
CA LEU A 77 -8.78 -17.02 -5.43
C LEU A 77 -8.39 -16.18 -4.21
N LYS A 78 -8.52 -16.75 -3.01
CA LYS A 78 -8.09 -16.10 -1.76
C LYS A 78 -6.60 -15.75 -1.77
N ALA A 79 -5.74 -16.59 -2.33
CA ALA A 79 -4.30 -16.33 -2.42
C ALA A 79 -4.02 -15.09 -3.29
N ASN A 80 -4.71 -14.97 -4.42
CA ASN A 80 -4.61 -13.80 -5.29
C ASN A 80 -5.15 -12.53 -4.61
N ILE A 81 -6.26 -12.62 -3.87
CA ILE A 81 -6.79 -11.48 -3.09
C ILE A 81 -5.78 -11.06 -2.00
N LEU A 82 -5.13 -12.03 -1.33
CA LEU A 82 -4.07 -11.73 -0.37
C LEU A 82 -2.90 -10.99 -1.04
N LEU A 83 -2.56 -11.31 -2.30
CA LEU A 83 -1.60 -10.52 -3.04
C LEU A 83 -2.10 -9.08 -3.30
N GLU A 84 -3.37 -8.87 -3.65
CA GLU A 84 -3.94 -7.51 -3.77
C GLU A 84 -3.78 -6.70 -2.48
N MET A 85 -3.89 -7.37 -1.32
CA MET A 85 -3.76 -6.75 0.01
C MET A 85 -2.33 -6.58 0.50
N GLY A 86 -1.32 -6.99 -0.25
CA GLY A 86 0.06 -6.97 0.22
C GLY A 86 0.37 -8.03 1.31
N GLU A 87 -0.35 -9.16 1.31
CA GLU A 87 -0.17 -10.26 2.26
C GLU A 87 0.56 -11.47 1.63
N GLU A 88 1.67 -11.20 0.93
CA GLU A 88 2.46 -12.11 0.10
C GLU A 88 2.82 -13.41 0.83
N LYS A 89 3.24 -13.33 2.10
CA LYS A 89 3.60 -14.53 2.89
C LYS A 89 2.40 -15.46 3.09
N LYS A 90 1.20 -14.90 3.33
CA LYS A 90 -0.04 -15.68 3.45
C LYS A 90 -0.46 -16.24 2.09
N ALA A 91 -0.32 -15.44 1.03
CA ALA A 91 -0.60 -15.89 -0.34
C ALA A 91 0.30 -17.06 -0.76
N ILE A 92 1.61 -16.96 -0.54
CA ILE A 92 2.61 -18.01 -0.80
C ILE A 92 2.23 -19.31 -0.10
N ALA A 93 1.95 -19.25 1.21
CA ALA A 93 1.56 -20.43 1.98
C ALA A 93 0.28 -21.09 1.42
N LEU A 94 -0.68 -20.27 0.99
CA LEU A 94 -1.94 -20.76 0.45
C LEU A 94 -1.75 -21.40 -0.93
N PHE A 95 -0.96 -20.80 -1.82
CA PHE A 95 -0.59 -21.39 -3.11
C PHE A 95 0.14 -22.73 -2.93
N GLN A 96 1.11 -22.81 -2.02
CA GLN A 96 1.81 -24.06 -1.71
C GLN A 96 0.85 -25.15 -1.22
N SER A 97 -0.13 -24.77 -0.39
CA SER A 97 -1.10 -25.73 0.17
C SER A 97 -2.05 -26.37 -0.84
N ILE A 98 -2.11 -25.87 -2.08
CA ILE A 98 -3.02 -26.37 -3.13
C ILE A 98 -2.29 -26.99 -4.32
N GLN A 99 -0.96 -27.12 -4.28
CA GLN A 99 -0.18 -27.68 -5.38
C GLN A 99 -0.35 -29.19 -5.53
N GLU A 100 -0.37 -29.93 -4.41
CA GLU A 100 -0.35 -31.40 -4.43
C GLU A 100 -1.58 -32.02 -5.11
N ASP A 101 -2.75 -31.38 -4.96
CA ASP A 101 -4.03 -31.86 -5.49
C ASP A 101 -4.41 -31.25 -6.85
N ALA A 102 -3.53 -30.42 -7.43
CA ALA A 102 -3.82 -29.69 -8.66
C ALA A 102 -3.70 -30.58 -9.91
N THR A 103 -4.66 -30.46 -10.83
CA THR A 103 -4.47 -31.00 -12.20
C THR A 103 -3.29 -30.29 -12.89
N PRO A 104 -2.66 -30.88 -13.92
CA PRO A 104 -1.53 -30.25 -14.60
C PRO A 104 -1.81 -28.80 -15.06
N ALA A 105 -2.98 -28.54 -15.63
CA ALA A 105 -3.37 -27.20 -16.08
C ALA A 105 -3.55 -26.20 -14.92
N GLN A 106 -4.05 -26.66 -13.76
CA GLN A 106 -4.14 -25.84 -12.55
C GLN A 106 -2.77 -25.60 -11.93
N LEU A 107 -1.92 -26.63 -11.93
CA LEU A 107 -0.58 -26.57 -11.37
C LEU A 107 0.28 -25.53 -12.06
N SER A 108 0.30 -25.49 -13.41
CA SER A 108 1.06 -24.46 -14.14
C SER A 108 0.60 -23.04 -13.78
N ARG A 109 -0.72 -22.83 -13.60
CA ARG A 109 -1.28 -21.54 -13.16
C ARG A 109 -0.86 -21.18 -11.74
N ILE A 110 -0.95 -22.13 -10.80
CA ILE A 110 -0.56 -21.94 -9.40
C ILE A 110 0.94 -21.63 -9.30
N ILE A 111 1.79 -22.35 -10.03
CA ILE A 111 3.25 -22.15 -10.03
C ILE A 111 3.60 -20.76 -10.55
N ARG A 112 2.95 -20.29 -11.63
CA ARG A 112 3.17 -18.95 -12.15
C ARG A 112 2.82 -17.88 -11.13
N ASP A 113 1.63 -17.95 -10.54
CA ASP A 113 1.17 -16.94 -9.57
C ASP A 113 1.97 -17.01 -8.25
N LEU A 114 2.43 -18.21 -7.86
CA LEU A 114 3.39 -18.39 -6.77
C LEU A 114 4.74 -17.75 -7.09
N GLY A 115 5.24 -17.85 -8.33
CA GLY A 115 6.45 -17.17 -8.77
C GLY A 115 6.33 -15.65 -8.65
N ILE A 116 5.18 -15.09 -9.04
CA ILE A 116 4.87 -13.66 -8.87
C ILE A 116 4.84 -13.31 -7.38
N ALA A 117 4.20 -14.15 -6.54
CA ALA A 117 4.14 -13.94 -5.11
C ALA A 117 5.54 -13.91 -4.46
N GLN A 118 6.45 -14.80 -4.88
CA GLN A 118 7.84 -14.85 -4.41
C GLN A 118 8.64 -13.61 -4.85
N LEU A 119 8.48 -13.16 -6.11
CA LEU A 119 9.11 -11.92 -6.58
C LEU A 119 8.63 -10.71 -5.79
N ARG A 120 7.32 -10.60 -5.55
CA ARG A 120 6.74 -9.51 -4.76
C ARG A 120 7.20 -9.53 -3.31
N GLU A 121 7.33 -10.71 -2.70
CA GLU A 121 7.85 -10.84 -1.34
C GLU A 121 9.31 -10.43 -1.27
N GLY A 122 10.12 -10.86 -2.24
CA GLY A 122 11.52 -10.45 -2.36
C GLY A 122 11.67 -8.94 -2.54
N GLU A 123 10.91 -8.34 -3.46
CA GLU A 123 10.92 -6.89 -3.70
C GLU A 123 10.54 -6.13 -2.44
N ARG A 124 9.43 -6.49 -1.78
CA ARG A 124 9.00 -5.76 -0.59
C ARG A 124 9.97 -5.92 0.59
N SER A 125 10.49 -7.11 0.84
CA SER A 125 11.44 -7.34 1.92
C SER A 125 12.71 -6.51 1.71
N ASN A 126 13.22 -6.46 0.47
CA ASN A 126 14.37 -5.64 0.13
C ASN A 126 14.05 -4.13 0.17
N CYS A 127 12.88 -3.71 -0.29
CA CYS A 127 12.44 -2.31 -0.22
C CYS A 127 12.26 -1.84 1.23
N ILE A 128 11.77 -2.68 2.15
CA ILE A 128 11.59 -2.29 3.56
C ILE A 128 12.92 -2.29 4.32
N SER A 129 13.76 -3.32 4.12
CA SER A 129 14.97 -3.50 4.90
C SER A 129 16.18 -2.75 4.35
N ASN A 130 16.22 -2.53 3.04
CA ASN A 130 17.39 -2.03 2.31
C ASN A 130 17.01 -1.00 1.24
N HIS A 131 16.06 -0.11 1.54
CA HIS A 131 15.61 0.92 0.60
C HIS A 131 16.77 1.79 0.12
N ALA A 132 16.80 2.06 -1.19
CA ALA A 132 17.69 3.02 -1.83
C ALA A 132 16.94 3.75 -2.94
N ALA A 133 17.52 4.85 -3.44
CA ALA A 133 16.95 5.63 -4.54
C ALA A 133 16.76 4.79 -5.82
N GLU A 134 17.57 3.75 -6.00
CA GLU A 134 17.48 2.80 -7.12
C GLU A 134 16.49 1.64 -6.89
N SER A 135 15.89 1.52 -5.69
CA SER A 135 14.84 0.53 -5.42
C SER A 135 13.62 0.77 -6.31
N CYS A 136 12.95 -0.31 -6.71
CA CYS A 136 11.78 -0.26 -7.60
C CYS A 136 12.01 0.37 -8.99
N LEU A 137 13.25 0.65 -9.41
CA LEU A 137 13.56 1.19 -10.73
C LEU A 137 13.97 0.09 -11.72
N MET A 138 13.54 0.25 -12.98
CA MET A 138 13.93 -0.60 -14.10
C MET A 138 14.88 0.15 -15.05
N PRO A 139 15.98 -0.49 -15.52
CA PRO A 139 16.44 -1.82 -15.12
C PRO A 139 17.02 -1.85 -13.71
N VAL A 140 16.85 -2.97 -13.00
CA VAL A 140 17.38 -3.15 -11.64
C VAL A 140 18.91 -3.19 -11.70
N ARG A 141 19.57 -2.29 -10.96
CA ARG A 141 21.02 -2.12 -10.96
C ARG A 141 21.49 -1.42 -9.67
N GLY A 142 22.79 -1.47 -9.41
CA GLY A 142 23.40 -0.76 -8.28
C GLY A 142 22.77 -1.18 -6.95
N LEU A 143 22.32 -0.20 -6.16
CA LEU A 143 21.68 -0.44 -4.87
C LEU A 143 20.25 -1.01 -4.98
N GLY A 144 19.67 -1.08 -6.19
CA GLY A 144 18.40 -1.76 -6.42
C GLY A 144 18.51 -3.29 -6.44
N VAL A 145 19.72 -3.83 -6.53
CA VAL A 145 19.95 -5.29 -6.48
C VAL A 145 19.59 -5.83 -5.10
N HIS A 146 18.80 -6.89 -5.05
CA HIS A 146 18.29 -7.51 -3.83
C HIS A 146 19.44 -8.08 -2.99
N GLN A 147 19.47 -7.70 -1.71
CA GLN A 147 20.40 -8.28 -0.73
C GLN A 147 19.86 -9.61 -0.18
N ASP A 148 18.54 -9.68 0.07
CA ASP A 148 17.87 -10.94 0.36
C ASP A 148 17.44 -11.60 -0.96
N ALA A 149 18.19 -12.63 -1.36
CA ALA A 149 17.96 -13.38 -2.57
C ALA A 149 16.82 -14.43 -2.46
N SER A 150 16.25 -14.66 -1.28
CA SER A 150 15.28 -15.74 -1.01
C SER A 150 14.10 -15.72 -1.98
N GLY A 151 13.41 -14.58 -2.13
CA GLY A 151 12.23 -14.46 -2.98
C GLY A 151 12.56 -14.70 -4.46
N SER A 152 13.54 -13.96 -4.98
CA SER A 152 13.95 -14.04 -6.38
C SER A 152 14.53 -15.42 -6.76
N SER A 153 15.29 -16.06 -5.88
CA SER A 153 15.83 -17.41 -6.12
C SER A 153 14.72 -18.47 -6.21
N LYS A 154 13.73 -18.42 -5.30
CA LYS A 154 12.57 -19.32 -5.36
C LYS A 154 11.73 -19.09 -6.61
N ALA A 155 11.58 -17.83 -7.03
CA ALA A 155 10.89 -17.51 -8.27
C ALA A 155 11.61 -18.07 -9.50
N ILE A 156 12.95 -17.98 -9.55
CA ILE A 156 13.77 -18.57 -10.62
C ILE A 156 13.49 -20.07 -10.76
N ASP A 157 13.52 -20.82 -9.65
CA ASP A 157 13.26 -22.28 -9.67
C ASP A 157 11.87 -22.60 -10.24
N LEU A 158 10.85 -21.82 -9.86
CA LEU A 158 9.48 -21.97 -10.34
C LEU A 158 9.38 -21.68 -11.85
N TYR A 159 9.95 -20.58 -12.35
CA TYR A 159 9.89 -20.25 -13.78
C TYR A 159 10.70 -21.21 -14.64
N LEU A 160 11.83 -21.72 -14.15
CA LEU A 160 12.59 -22.75 -14.85
C LEU A 160 11.78 -24.05 -14.98
N SER A 161 10.98 -24.40 -13.96
CA SER A 161 10.08 -25.55 -14.04
C SER A 161 8.99 -25.38 -15.11
N LEU A 162 8.38 -24.19 -15.20
CA LEU A 162 7.38 -23.86 -16.23
C LEU A 162 7.97 -23.87 -17.64
N LEU A 163 9.14 -23.27 -17.82
CA LEU A 163 9.79 -23.19 -19.13
C LEU A 163 10.32 -24.55 -19.61
N LYS A 164 10.58 -25.49 -18.70
CA LYS A 164 10.88 -26.88 -19.07
C LYS A 164 9.68 -27.57 -19.71
N GLU A 165 8.47 -27.27 -19.26
CA GLU A 165 7.22 -27.82 -19.82
C GLU A 165 6.80 -27.07 -21.10
N ASN A 166 6.88 -25.74 -21.09
CA ASN A 166 6.56 -24.88 -22.22
C ASN A 166 7.65 -23.84 -22.48
N PRO A 167 8.68 -24.16 -23.30
CA PRO A 167 9.79 -23.25 -23.59
C PRO A 167 9.39 -21.95 -24.32
N LYS A 168 8.15 -21.86 -24.82
CA LYS A 168 7.64 -20.70 -25.57
C LYS A 168 6.79 -19.76 -24.71
N ASP A 169 6.66 -20.02 -23.41
CA ASP A 169 5.95 -19.12 -22.50
C ASP A 169 6.76 -17.84 -22.26
N LEU A 170 6.42 -16.79 -23.02
CA LEU A 170 7.10 -15.49 -22.95
C LEU A 170 6.89 -14.78 -21.61
N GLU A 171 5.78 -15.03 -20.92
CA GLU A 171 5.49 -14.41 -19.62
C GLU A 171 6.45 -14.95 -18.57
N SER A 172 6.55 -16.27 -18.44
CA SER A 172 7.51 -16.93 -17.55
C SER A 172 8.96 -16.60 -17.93
N MET A 173 9.26 -16.48 -19.24
CA MET A 173 10.60 -16.10 -19.70
C MET A 173 10.95 -14.67 -19.29
N TRP A 174 10.02 -13.73 -19.43
CA TRP A 174 10.24 -12.34 -19.01
C TRP A 174 10.45 -12.23 -17.49
N LEU A 175 9.60 -12.90 -16.71
CA LEU A 175 9.70 -12.91 -15.24
C LEU A 175 10.98 -13.61 -14.76
N LEU A 176 11.45 -14.67 -15.44
CA LEU A 176 12.73 -15.29 -15.16
C LEU A 176 13.91 -14.32 -15.33
N ASN A 177 13.94 -13.58 -16.46
CA ASN A 177 15.01 -12.62 -16.72
C ASN A 177 14.97 -11.46 -15.71
N LEU A 178 13.77 -11.01 -15.32
CA LEU A 178 13.59 -10.03 -14.24
C LEU A 178 14.12 -10.57 -12.91
N ALA A 179 13.82 -11.82 -12.56
CA ALA A 179 14.30 -12.46 -11.32
C ALA A 179 15.84 -12.59 -11.28
N TYR A 180 16.49 -12.87 -12.41
CA TYR A 180 17.95 -12.80 -12.48
C TYR A 180 18.48 -11.36 -12.39
N MET A 181 17.73 -10.38 -12.92
CA MET A 181 18.11 -8.97 -12.86
C MET A 181 18.04 -8.44 -11.42
N THR A 182 17.03 -8.83 -10.63
CA THR A 182 16.93 -8.45 -9.22
C THR A 182 18.11 -8.98 -8.39
N LEU A 183 18.72 -10.10 -8.81
CA LEU A 183 19.91 -10.67 -8.18
C LEU A 183 21.24 -10.10 -8.74
N GLY A 184 21.19 -9.17 -9.70
CA GLY A 184 22.39 -8.63 -10.36
C GLY A 184 23.08 -9.66 -11.27
N GLU A 185 22.38 -10.73 -11.63
CA GLU A 185 22.92 -11.87 -12.36
C GLU A 185 22.59 -11.85 -13.87
N TYR A 186 21.61 -11.03 -14.26
CA TYR A 186 21.27 -10.78 -15.67
C TYR A 186 22.35 -9.96 -16.39
N PRO A 187 22.70 -10.29 -17.66
CA PRO A 187 22.21 -11.42 -18.45
C PRO A 187 23.00 -12.72 -18.23
N SER A 188 24.13 -12.65 -17.52
CA SER A 188 25.17 -13.67 -17.52
C SER A 188 24.76 -15.06 -16.99
N LYS A 189 23.82 -15.12 -16.04
CA LYS A 189 23.37 -16.38 -15.42
C LYS A 189 22.07 -16.91 -15.99
N VAL A 190 21.39 -16.17 -16.86
CA VAL A 190 20.16 -16.65 -17.49
C VAL A 190 20.52 -17.79 -18.45
N PRO A 191 19.85 -18.94 -18.40
CA PRO A 191 20.06 -20.00 -19.39
C PRO A 191 19.89 -19.47 -20.82
N ALA A 192 20.84 -19.75 -21.70
CA ALA A 192 20.92 -19.12 -23.03
C ALA A 192 19.64 -19.27 -23.87
N GLN A 193 18.93 -20.39 -23.72
CA GLN A 193 17.67 -20.67 -24.42
C GLN A 193 16.46 -19.86 -23.91
N TYR A 194 16.58 -19.24 -22.73
CA TYR A 194 15.55 -18.41 -22.11
C TYR A 194 15.99 -16.93 -21.95
N LEU A 195 17.19 -16.58 -22.42
CA LEU A 195 17.70 -15.22 -22.33
C LEU A 195 16.92 -14.30 -23.27
N LEU A 196 16.32 -13.25 -22.71
CA LEU A 196 15.78 -12.13 -23.46
C LEU A 196 16.84 -11.02 -23.49
N PRO A 197 17.51 -10.75 -24.63
CA PRO A 197 18.62 -9.81 -24.67
C PRO A 197 18.15 -8.34 -24.55
N GLY A 198 19.01 -7.49 -23.99
CA GLY A 198 18.81 -6.04 -23.98
C GLY A 198 17.80 -5.51 -22.95
N MET A 199 17.32 -6.33 -22.01
CA MET A 199 16.40 -5.87 -20.95
C MET A 199 17.03 -4.89 -19.98
N ASN A 200 18.35 -4.87 -19.86
CA ASN A 200 19.11 -3.90 -19.07
C ASN A 200 19.63 -2.71 -19.90
N GLY A 201 19.21 -2.59 -21.16
CA GLY A 201 19.62 -1.52 -22.04
C GLY A 201 18.92 -0.20 -21.69
N ASP A 202 19.72 0.83 -21.42
CA ASP A 202 19.26 2.22 -21.33
C ASP A 202 19.33 2.82 -22.74
N THR A 203 18.21 2.74 -23.49
CA THR A 203 18.26 2.99 -24.95
C THR A 203 18.01 4.44 -25.36
N THR A 204 17.69 5.37 -24.45
CA THR A 204 17.12 6.66 -24.94
C THR A 204 17.40 7.95 -24.16
N VAL A 205 18.08 7.99 -23.00
CA VAL A 205 18.09 9.28 -22.25
C VAL A 205 19.45 9.72 -21.71
N THR A 206 19.94 10.83 -22.26
CA THR A 206 21.11 11.63 -21.83
C THR A 206 20.80 12.56 -20.65
N VAL A 207 19.81 12.23 -19.83
CA VAL A 207 19.42 13.06 -18.68
C VAL A 207 20.07 12.48 -17.45
N LYS A 208 20.80 13.31 -16.71
CA LYS A 208 21.30 12.93 -15.40
C LYS A 208 20.10 12.62 -14.49
N PRO A 209 20.00 11.43 -13.87
CA PRO A 209 18.90 11.11 -12.99
C PRO A 209 18.75 12.15 -11.87
N PHE A 210 17.51 12.43 -11.48
CA PHE A 210 17.24 13.16 -10.26
C PHE A 210 17.74 12.34 -9.06
N GLN A 211 18.32 13.02 -8.08
CA GLN A 211 18.70 12.39 -6.84
C GLN A 211 17.50 12.40 -5.90
N ASP A 212 17.11 11.23 -5.41
CA ASP A 212 16.17 11.13 -4.30
C ASP A 212 16.86 11.60 -3.01
N ILE A 213 16.25 12.57 -2.33
CA ILE A 213 16.69 13.13 -1.06
C ILE A 213 15.63 13.00 0.03
N ALA A 214 14.46 12.41 -0.27
CA ALA A 214 13.30 12.39 0.63
C ALA A 214 13.63 11.71 1.96
N ALA A 215 14.31 10.55 1.93
CA ALA A 215 14.73 9.84 3.13
C ALA A 215 15.69 10.65 4.01
N GLY A 216 16.61 11.40 3.41
CA GLY A 216 17.53 12.28 4.14
C GLY A 216 16.81 13.45 4.82
N LEU A 217 15.67 13.87 4.25
CA LEU A 217 14.80 14.92 4.78
C LEU A 217 13.67 14.41 5.68
N LYS A 218 13.55 13.08 5.83
CA LYS A 218 12.45 12.40 6.55
C LYS A 218 11.07 12.68 5.95
N LEU A 219 11.01 12.83 4.63
CA LEU A 219 9.79 13.00 3.85
C LEU A 219 9.33 11.68 3.18
N ASP A 220 10.05 10.58 3.41
CA ASP A 220 9.79 9.24 2.91
C ASP A 220 8.71 8.51 3.73
N ILE A 221 7.57 9.17 3.94
CA ILE A 221 6.45 8.59 4.68
C ILE A 221 5.92 7.37 3.95
N LYS A 222 5.68 6.31 4.72
CA LYS A 222 5.10 5.05 4.24
C LYS A 222 3.58 5.15 4.31
N ASN A 223 2.96 5.50 3.19
CA ASN A 223 1.51 5.55 3.01
C ASN A 223 1.16 5.06 1.58
N ILE A 224 -0.12 4.98 1.25
CA ILE A 224 -0.53 4.76 -0.15
C ILE A 224 -0.55 6.10 -0.91
N ALA A 225 -0.33 6.02 -2.23
CA ALA A 225 -0.31 7.19 -3.11
C ALA A 225 -1.45 8.17 -2.81
N GLY A 226 -1.15 9.47 -2.83
CA GLY A 226 -2.09 10.54 -2.56
C GLY A 226 -1.65 11.85 -3.21
N GLY A 227 -2.22 12.96 -2.75
CA GLY A 227 -1.85 14.29 -3.22
C GLY A 227 -0.56 14.77 -2.57
N SER A 228 0.15 15.67 -3.24
CA SER A 228 1.26 16.44 -2.69
C SER A 228 1.16 17.87 -3.17
N ILE A 229 1.14 18.83 -2.25
CA ILE A 229 1.04 20.26 -2.54
C ILE A 229 2.14 21.00 -1.79
N ILE A 230 2.63 22.07 -2.42
CA ILE A 230 3.74 22.89 -1.94
C ILE A 230 3.27 24.33 -1.95
N GLU A 231 3.38 25.00 -0.80
CA GLU A 231 3.03 26.42 -0.60
C GLU A 231 3.66 26.93 0.71
N ASP A 232 3.79 28.24 0.84
CA ASP A 232 4.11 28.91 2.11
C ASP A 232 2.85 28.99 2.99
N PHE A 233 2.53 27.92 3.72
CA PHE A 233 1.25 27.81 4.43
C PHE A 233 1.17 28.72 5.68
N ASP A 234 2.31 29.11 6.23
CA ASP A 234 2.37 30.00 7.39
C ASP A 234 2.95 31.39 7.12
N ASN A 235 3.13 31.73 5.85
CA ASN A 235 3.57 33.03 5.36
C ASN A 235 4.95 33.45 5.93
N ASP A 236 5.85 32.50 6.16
CA ASP A 236 7.19 32.76 6.68
C ASP A 236 8.27 32.93 5.59
N GLY A 237 7.88 32.80 4.33
CA GLY A 237 8.72 32.94 3.15
C GLY A 237 9.38 31.65 2.69
N TYR A 238 9.11 30.51 3.34
CA TYR A 238 9.62 29.21 2.95
C TYR A 238 8.48 28.28 2.49
N LEU A 239 8.68 27.61 1.36
CA LEU A 239 7.70 26.65 0.87
C LEU A 239 7.69 25.39 1.73
N ASP A 240 6.51 25.07 2.26
CA ASP A 240 6.21 23.86 3.02
C ASP A 240 5.63 22.76 2.14
N LEU A 241 5.41 21.57 2.70
CA LEU A 241 4.83 20.43 2.01
C LEU A 241 3.65 19.87 2.79
N VAL A 242 2.54 19.63 2.09
CA VAL A 242 1.43 18.81 2.59
C VAL A 242 1.24 17.59 1.70
N THR A 243 1.08 16.43 2.34
CA THR A 243 0.79 15.17 1.64
C THR A 243 -0.48 14.52 2.18
N SER A 244 -1.22 13.85 1.31
CA SER A 244 -2.36 13.02 1.68
C SER A 244 -2.13 11.57 1.24
N SER A 245 -3.13 10.73 1.46
CA SER A 245 -3.15 9.32 1.06
C SER A 245 -4.50 9.00 0.42
N MET A 246 -4.53 8.06 -0.52
CA MET A 246 -5.80 7.51 -1.01
C MET A 246 -6.56 6.67 0.03
N ASP A 247 -5.88 6.12 1.03
CA ASP A 247 -6.55 5.34 2.08
C ASP A 247 -7.35 6.30 2.97
N LEU A 248 -8.67 6.04 3.07
CA LEU A 248 -9.61 6.84 3.87
C LEU A 248 -9.33 6.81 5.38
N SER A 249 -8.39 5.99 5.86
CA SER A 249 -7.93 5.93 7.24
C SER A 249 -6.52 6.43 7.50
N GLU A 250 -5.75 6.72 6.46
CA GLU A 250 -4.40 7.28 6.63
C GLU A 250 -4.49 8.81 6.75
N SER A 251 -3.74 9.34 7.72
CA SER A 251 -3.68 10.77 8.01
C SER A 251 -3.01 11.56 6.89
N MET A 252 -3.38 12.83 6.76
CA MET A 252 -2.60 13.83 6.05
C MET A 252 -1.40 14.28 6.87
N HIS A 253 -0.36 14.75 6.19
CA HIS A 253 0.87 15.22 6.80
C HIS A 253 1.21 16.65 6.39
N TYR A 254 1.73 17.41 7.36
CA TYR A 254 2.25 18.76 7.15
C TYR A 254 3.71 18.83 7.58
N PHE A 255 4.57 19.15 6.62
CA PHE A 255 6.00 19.31 6.80
C PHE A 255 6.35 20.77 6.60
N LYS A 256 6.59 21.47 7.72
CA LYS A 256 7.04 22.85 7.70
C LYS A 256 8.51 22.93 7.34
N ASN A 257 8.87 23.75 6.38
CA ASN A 257 10.24 24.04 6.00
C ASN A 257 10.92 24.91 7.06
N THR A 258 12.15 24.57 7.44
CA THR A 258 12.89 25.30 8.48
C THR A 258 13.74 26.45 7.92
N GLY A 259 13.73 26.68 6.60
CA GLY A 259 14.59 27.64 5.90
C GLY A 259 16.06 27.23 5.81
N THR A 260 16.43 26.11 6.43
CA THR A 260 17.80 25.57 6.45
C THR A 260 17.97 24.32 5.58
N GLY A 261 16.99 24.05 4.71
CA GLY A 261 16.95 22.85 3.87
C GLY A 261 16.55 21.59 4.65
N SER A 262 15.72 21.73 5.69
CA SER A 262 15.15 20.64 6.47
C SER A 262 13.67 20.89 6.72
N PHE A 263 12.95 19.85 7.17
CA PHE A 263 11.52 19.92 7.45
C PHE A 263 11.22 19.47 8.88
N THR A 264 10.21 20.08 9.49
CA THR A 264 9.62 19.67 10.77
C THR A 264 8.23 19.12 10.51
N ASP A 265 7.98 17.89 10.94
CA ASP A 265 6.63 17.31 10.93
C ASP A 265 5.77 18.01 11.99
N LEU A 266 4.79 18.79 11.51
CA LEU A 266 3.80 19.49 12.32
C LEU A 266 2.40 18.94 12.08
N SER A 267 2.27 17.72 11.55
CA SER A 267 0.98 17.11 11.18
C SER A 267 0.00 17.06 12.36
N PHE A 268 0.48 16.71 13.55
CA PHE A 268 -0.35 16.66 14.75
C PHE A 268 -0.66 18.05 15.30
N GLN A 269 0.33 18.93 15.38
CA GLN A 269 0.23 20.27 15.96
C GLN A 269 -0.65 21.21 15.13
N SER A 270 -0.60 21.08 13.79
CA SER A 270 -1.49 21.79 12.86
C SER A 270 -2.93 21.25 12.87
N GLY A 271 -3.14 20.08 13.47
CA GLY A 271 -4.41 19.35 13.40
C GLY A 271 -4.64 18.64 12.07
N LEU A 272 -3.74 18.77 11.08
CA LEU A 272 -3.91 18.19 9.76
C LEU A 272 -3.96 16.65 9.78
N SER A 273 -3.29 16.02 10.76
CA SER A 273 -3.32 14.57 10.94
C SER A 273 -4.71 13.99 11.25
N GLN A 274 -5.68 14.84 11.62
CA GLN A 274 -7.07 14.43 11.86
C GLN A 274 -7.87 14.25 10.56
N PHE A 275 -7.35 14.77 9.44
CA PHE A 275 -7.94 14.59 8.12
C PHE A 275 -7.32 13.36 7.47
N THR A 276 -8.17 12.55 6.83
CA THR A 276 -7.75 11.29 6.21
C THR A 276 -8.21 11.20 4.77
N GLY A 277 -7.49 10.43 3.96
CA GLY A 277 -7.84 10.26 2.56
C GLY A 277 -7.58 11.49 1.67
N GLY A 278 -7.83 11.28 0.38
CA GLY A 278 -7.70 12.28 -0.67
C GLY A 278 -6.59 11.96 -1.65
N LEU A 279 -6.98 11.57 -2.87
CA LEU A 279 -6.02 11.38 -3.97
C LEU A 279 -5.49 12.73 -4.48
N ASN A 280 -6.33 13.76 -4.44
CA ASN A 280 -6.00 15.06 -5.00
C ASN A 280 -6.23 16.15 -3.96
N MET A 281 -5.32 17.13 -3.98
CA MET A 281 -5.41 18.34 -3.19
C MET A 281 -5.16 19.55 -4.07
N VAL A 282 -5.83 20.65 -3.77
CA VAL A 282 -5.67 21.93 -4.47
C VAL A 282 -5.57 23.03 -3.43
N GLN A 283 -4.44 23.72 -3.42
CA GLN A 283 -4.21 24.87 -2.56
C GLN A 283 -4.61 26.18 -3.25
N ALA A 284 -5.31 27.04 -2.53
CA ALA A 284 -5.66 28.41 -2.94
C ALA A 284 -6.15 29.19 -1.71
N ASP A 285 -6.08 30.51 -1.72
CA ASP A 285 -6.79 31.35 -0.76
C ASP A 285 -8.26 31.48 -1.22
N TYR A 286 -9.14 30.56 -0.77
CA TYR A 286 -10.52 30.48 -1.26
C TYR A 286 -11.41 31.58 -0.65
N ASN A 287 -11.05 32.06 0.54
CA ASN A 287 -11.84 33.04 1.28
C ASN A 287 -11.27 34.48 1.20
N ASN A 288 -10.10 34.66 0.59
CA ASN A 288 -9.34 35.90 0.47
C ASN A 288 -8.89 36.48 1.82
N ASP A 289 -8.52 35.66 2.80
CA ASP A 289 -8.03 36.09 4.11
C ASP A 289 -6.50 36.22 4.19
N GLY A 290 -5.79 35.90 3.11
CA GLY A 290 -4.33 35.95 3.01
C GLY A 290 -3.63 34.70 3.54
N TYR A 291 -4.36 33.66 3.92
CA TYR A 291 -3.83 32.34 4.25
C TYR A 291 -4.26 31.32 3.19
N THR A 292 -3.34 30.45 2.79
CA THR A 292 -3.65 29.41 1.80
C THR A 292 -4.52 28.32 2.43
N ASP A 293 -5.69 28.10 1.86
CA ASP A 293 -6.55 26.97 2.18
C ASP A 293 -6.19 25.72 1.35
N ILE A 294 -6.65 24.55 1.82
CA ILE A 294 -6.47 23.27 1.13
C ILE A 294 -7.83 22.65 0.83
N LEU A 295 -8.17 22.52 -0.45
CA LEU A 295 -9.28 21.69 -0.91
C LEU A 295 -8.80 20.25 -1.10
N VAL A 296 -9.44 19.29 -0.42
CA VAL A 296 -9.14 17.86 -0.58
C VAL A 296 -10.31 17.15 -1.27
N LEU A 297 -10.04 16.49 -2.39
CA LEU A 297 -11.04 15.75 -3.16
C LEU A 297 -11.14 14.32 -2.62
N ARG A 298 -12.34 13.93 -2.16
CA ARG A 298 -12.61 12.64 -1.50
C ARG A 298 -13.97 12.08 -1.93
#